data_AF-A0A363SX64-F1
#
_entry.id   AF-A0A363SX64-F1
#
_cell.length_a   1.000
_cell.length_b   1.000
_cell.length_c   1.000
_cell.angle_alpha   90.00
_cell.angle_beta   90.00
_cell.angle_gamma   90.00
#
_symmetry.space_group_name_H-M   'P 1'
#
loop_
_entity.id
_entity.type
_entity.pdbx_description
1 polymer ?
#
loop_
_entity_poly.entity_id
_entity_poly.type
_entity_poly.pdbx_seq_one_letter_code
_entity_poly.pdbx_strand_id
1 'polypeptide(L)' 'MDGLIKLVSQKTGLPNDKAKIAVDTVLNFLKQKLPPSMAGQLDAVMVGGGAIPDDLTKSLGGLLGGKK' A
#
# COMPACT_ATOMS: atom_id res chain seq x y z
N MET A 1 -3.90 3.59 -8.68
CA MET A 1 -2.46 3.82 -8.97
C MET A 1 -2.11 5.30 -8.92
N ASP A 2 -2.79 6.19 -9.65
CA ASP A 2 -2.48 7.63 -9.65
C ASP A 2 -2.54 8.29 -8.26
N GLY A 3 -3.49 7.88 -7.42
CA GLY A 3 -3.59 8.36 -6.03
C GLY A 3 -2.35 8.03 -5.18
N LEU A 4 -1.80 6.82 -5.30
CA LEU A 4 -0.57 6.44 -4.60
C LEU A 4 0.68 7.09 -5.20
N ILE A 5 0.75 7.19 -6.53
CA ILE A 5 1.87 7.86 -7.20
C ILE A 5 1.94 9.32 -6.75
N LYS A 6 0.78 9.99 -6.69
CA LYS A 6 0.67 11.37 -6.21
C LYS A 6 1.00 11.48 -4.72
N LEU A 7 0.56 10.55 -3.88
CA LEU A 7 0.90 10.52 -2.46
C LEU A 7 2.41 10.33 -2.23
N VAL A 8 3.03 9.37 -2.93
CA VAL A 8 4.47 9.13 -2.87
C VAL A 8 5.21 10.35 -3.39
N SER A 9 4.85 10.87 -4.57
CA SER A 9 5.42 12.09 -5.13
C SER A 9 5.33 13.27 -4.15
N GLN A 10 4.18 13.48 -3.52
CA GLN A 10 3.97 14.55 -2.53
C GLN A 10 4.77 14.35 -1.24
N LYS A 11 4.92 13.11 -0.75
CA LYS A 11 5.61 12.79 0.50
C LYS A 11 7.12 12.69 0.35
N THR A 12 7.61 12.28 -0.82
CA THR A 12 9.03 12.04 -1.09
C THR A 12 9.66 13.08 -2.02
N GLY A 13 8.86 13.97 -2.63
CA GLY A 13 9.33 14.94 -3.62
C GLY A 13 9.76 14.32 -4.96
N LEU A 14 9.42 13.05 -5.20
CA LEU A 14 9.83 12.35 -6.43
C LEU A 14 8.97 12.79 -7.62
N PRO A 15 9.55 12.91 -8.83
CA PRO A 15 8.77 13.09 -10.05
C PRO A 15 7.87 11.86 -10.29
N ASN A 16 6.68 12.07 -10.87
CA ASN A 16 5.66 11.04 -11.04
C ASN A 16 6.18 9.76 -11.71
N ASP A 17 7.09 9.85 -12.69
CA ASP A 17 7.69 8.69 -13.34
C ASP A 17 8.49 7.81 -12.37
N LYS A 18 9.23 8.43 -11.45
CA LYS A 18 10.00 7.70 -10.42
C LYS A 18 9.11 7.19 -9.30
N ALA A 19 8.08 7.96 -8.91
CA ALA A 19 7.09 7.52 -7.95
C ALA A 19 6.30 6.30 -8.44
N LYS A 20 5.97 6.24 -9.75
CA LYS A 20 5.35 5.07 -10.37
C LYS A 20 6.22 3.83 -10.25
N ILE A 21 7.51 3.93 -10.61
CA ILE A 21 8.45 2.81 -10.52
C ILE A 21 8.57 2.32 -9.07
N ALA A 22 8.61 3.23 -8.10
CA ALA A 22 8.67 2.88 -6.69
C ALA A 22 7.41 2.13 -6.23
N VAL A 23 6.22 2.65 -6.58
CA VAL A 23 4.94 2.01 -6.26
C VAL A 23 4.82 0.64 -6.93
N ASP A 24 5.18 0.52 -8.20
CA ASP A 24 5.14 -0.76 -8.93
C ASP A 24 6.10 -1.80 -8.32
N THR A 25 7.30 -1.39 -7.91
CA THR A 25 8.28 -2.28 -7.26
C THR A 25 7.75 -2.80 -5.93
N VAL A 26 7.19 -1.91 -5.10
CA VAL A 26 6.60 -2.28 -3.80
C VAL A 26 5.36 -3.16 -4.00
N LEU A 27 4.49 -2.83 -4.95
CA LEU A 27 3.31 -3.65 -5.26
C LEU A 27 3.69 -5.04 -5.76
N ASN A 28 4.72 -5.16 -6.60
CA ASN A 28 5.18 -6.47 -7.05
C ASN A 28 5.78 -7.29 -5.91
N PHE A 29 6.58 -6.66 -5.05
CA PHE A 29 7.11 -7.32 -3.85
C PHE A 29 5.97 -7.78 -2.92
N LEU A 30 4.99 -6.91 -2.68
CA LEU A 30 3.81 -7.23 -1.90
C LEU A 30 2.98 -8.34 -2.55
N LYS A 31 2.76 -8.34 -3.87
CA LYS A 31 2.05 -9.44 -4.56
C LYS A 31 2.76 -10.79 -4.44
N GLN A 32 4.10 -10.79 -4.37
CA GLN A 32 4.87 -12.01 -4.18
C GLN A 32 4.88 -12.51 -2.72
N LYS A 33 4.66 -11.61 -1.76
CA LYS A 33 4.72 -11.91 -0.31
C LYS A 33 3.36 -11.99 0.37
N LEU A 34 2.35 -11.31 -0.18
CA LEU A 34 0.98 -11.33 0.31
C LEU A 34 0.24 -12.50 -0.34
N PRO A 35 -0.33 -13.42 0.48
CA PRO A 35 -1.27 -14.42 -0.02
C PRO A 35 -2.44 -13.73 -0.76
N PRO A 36 -3.02 -14.35 -1.80
CA PRO A 36 -4.10 -13.78 -2.59
C PRO A 36 -5.32 -13.32 -1.76
N SER A 37 -5.49 -13.87 -0.56
CA SER A 37 -6.48 -13.47 0.45
C SER A 37 -6.42 -12.00 0.86
N MET A 38 -5.24 -11.37 0.77
CA MET A 38 -5.00 -9.98 1.22
C MET A 38 -5.06 -8.96 0.07
N ALA A 39 -5.03 -9.42 -1.18
CA ALA A 39 -5.02 -8.55 -2.36
C ALA A 39 -6.31 -7.71 -2.47
N GLY A 40 -7.46 -8.30 -2.16
CA GLY A 40 -8.74 -7.59 -2.19
C GLY A 40 -8.84 -6.45 -1.15
N GLN A 41 -8.16 -6.58 -0.01
CA GLN A 41 -8.11 -5.51 1.00
C GLN A 41 -7.16 -4.38 0.59
N LEU A 42 -6.06 -4.71 -0.09
CA LEU A 42 -5.13 -3.72 -0.61
C LEU A 42 -5.74 -2.91 -1.77
N ASP A 43 -6.52 -3.57 -2.64
CA ASP A 43 -7.28 -2.90 -3.70
C ASP A 43 -8.33 -1.95 -3.12
N ALA A 44 -9.01 -2.32 -2.02
CA ALA A 44 -9.94 -1.42 -1.34
C ALA A 44 -9.24 -0.13 -0.83
N VAL A 45 -8.00 -0.24 -0.36
CA VAL A 45 -7.18 0.93 0.07
C VAL A 45 -6.70 1.75 -1.13
N MET A 46 -6.26 1.07 -2.19
CA MET A 46 -5.76 1.67 -3.43
C MET A 46 -6.85 2.48 -4.14
N VAL A 47 -8.08 1.97 -4.13
CA VAL A 47 -9.26 2.58 -4.73
C VAL A 47 -9.84 3.67 -3.81
N GLY A 48 -9.71 3.52 -2.48
CA GLY A 48 -10.22 4.45 -1.47
C GLY A 48 -9.44 5.74 -1.26
N GLY A 49 -8.29 5.94 -1.94
CA GLY A 49 -7.71 7.27 -2.14
C GLY A 49 -7.22 8.06 -0.92
N GLY A 50 -7.05 7.47 0.27
CA GLY A 50 -6.39 8.18 1.37
C GLY A 50 -6.53 7.64 2.78
N ALA A 51 -7.49 6.74 3.04
CA ALA A 51 -7.63 6.11 4.35
C ALA A 51 -7.38 4.61 4.22
N ILE A 52 -6.33 4.12 4.89
CA ILE A 52 -6.21 2.69 5.17
C ILE A 52 -7.42 2.37 6.06
N PRO A 53 -8.34 1.48 5.65
CA PRO A 53 -9.50 1.13 6.47
C PRO A 53 -9.01 0.60 7.81
N ASP A 54 -9.69 0.99 8.89
CA ASP A 54 -9.35 0.60 10.26
C ASP A 54 -9.15 -0.92 10.42
N ASP A 55 -9.87 -1.73 9.65
CA ASP A 55 -9.71 -3.20 9.63
C ASP A 55 -8.36 -3.64 9.08
N LEU A 56 -7.83 -2.99 8.04
CA LEU A 56 -6.50 -3.31 7.52
C LEU A 56 -5.41 -2.77 8.45
N THR A 57 -5.64 -1.61 9.09
CA THR A 57 -4.73 -1.07 10.12
C THR A 57 -4.65 -1.99 11.34
N LYS A 58 -5.78 -2.57 11.78
CA LYS A 58 -5.81 -3.57 12.87
C LYS A 58 -5.15 -4.88 12.46
N SER A 59 -5.39 -5.35 11.23
CA SER A 59 -4.76 -6.57 10.70
C SER A 59 -3.23 -6.41 10.58
N LEU A 60 -2.75 -5.30 10.03
CA LEU A 60 -1.31 -4.99 9.98
C LEU A 60 -0.73 -4.67 11.35
N GLY A 61 -1.47 -4.03 12.25
CA GLY A 61 -1.05 -3.80 13.64
C GLY A 61 -0.91 -5.10 14.43
N GLY A 62 -1.78 -6.07 14.18
CA GLY A 62 -1.67 -7.42 14.74
C GLY A 62 -0.50 -8.22 14.15
N LEU A 63 -0.17 -8.01 12.88
CA LEU A 63 0.96 -8.67 12.19
C LEU A 63 2.32 -8.01 12.46
N LEU A 64 2.37 -6.70 12.66
CA LEU A 64 3.59 -5.93 12.99
C LEU A 64 3.82 -5.78 14.51
N GLY A 65 2.81 -6.06 15.34
CA GLY A 65 2.87 -5.91 16.80
C GLY A 65 2.54 -7.18 17.58
N GLY A 66 2.45 -8.34 16.92
CA GLY A 66 2.07 -9.60 17.53
C GLY A 66 3.12 -10.19 18.48
N LYS A 67 3.25 -9.63 19.69
CA LYS A 67 3.45 -10.39 20.95
C LYS A 67 3.41 -9.47 22.18
N LYS A 68 2.30 -9.49 22.91
CA LYS A 68 2.25 -9.91 24.31
C LYS A 68 0.88 -10.53 24.59
#